data_AF-A0A1S9CER2-F1
#
_entry.id   AF-A0A1S9CER2-F1
#
_cell.length_a   1.000
_cell.length_b   1.000
_cell.length_c   1.000
_cell.angle_alpha   90.00
_cell.angle_beta   90.00
_cell.angle_gamma   90.00
#
_symmetry.space_group_name_H-M   'P 1'
#
loop_
_entity.id
_entity.type
_entity.pdbx_description
1 polymer ?
#
loop_
_entity_poly.entity_id
_entity_poly.type
_entity_poly.pdbx_seq_one_letter_code
_entity_poly.pdbx_strand_id
1 'polypeptide(L)'
;MENALLNFDVERDLEEMLHLITDYMRTTYVSEIQYEMQTCTPIQEMPKEAQLLWSLIPFVPEENRKPLLELAELFKYEQIIKQIMPKILPDEPTGAGEELTIKNIVIRVLLYKIIKELNAN
;
A
#
# COMPACT_ATOMS: atom_id res chain seq x y z
N MET A 1 -24.74 -40.41 28.57
CA MET A 1 -23.89 -39.23 28.35
C MET A 1 -23.73 -39.08 26.86
N GLU A 2 -24.48 -38.15 26.28
CA GLU A 2 -24.43 -37.84 24.86
C GLU A 2 -23.01 -37.43 24.50
N ASN A 3 -22.39 -38.17 23.59
CA ASN A 3 -21.24 -37.70 22.86
C ASN A 3 -21.73 -36.53 22.00
N ALA A 4 -21.57 -35.32 22.52
CA ALA A 4 -21.51 -34.12 21.70
C ALA A 4 -20.29 -34.29 20.78
N LEU A 5 -20.51 -34.99 19.68
CA LEU A 5 -19.65 -34.94 18.52
C LEU A 5 -19.56 -33.46 18.16
N LEU A 6 -18.46 -32.83 18.53
CA LEU A 6 -18.03 -31.58 17.93
C LEU A 6 -18.04 -31.84 16.43
N ASN A 7 -19.09 -31.40 15.74
CA ASN A 7 -19.11 -31.28 14.30
C ASN A 7 -18.15 -30.14 13.96
N PHE A 8 -16.87 -30.49 13.92
CA PHE A 8 -15.82 -29.68 13.31
C PHE A 8 -16.15 -29.60 11.83
N ASP A 9 -16.80 -28.51 11.47
CA ASP A 9 -16.92 -28.10 10.09
C ASP A 9 -15.67 -27.27 9.79
N VAL A 10 -14.60 -27.98 9.43
CA VAL A 10 -13.27 -27.39 9.21
C VAL A 10 -13.34 -26.27 8.17
N GLU A 11 -14.23 -26.37 7.18
CA GLU A 11 -14.37 -25.35 6.14
C GLU A 11 -14.99 -24.07 6.70
N ARG A 12 -16.11 -24.18 7.44
CA ARG A 12 -16.72 -23.03 8.13
C ARG A 12 -15.78 -22.41 9.15
N ASP A 13 -15.12 -23.22 9.97
CA ASP A 13 -14.24 -22.72 11.03
C ASP A 13 -12.99 -22.03 10.43
N LEU A 14 -12.47 -22.51 9.29
CA LEU A 14 -11.42 -21.83 8.52
C LEU A 14 -11.90 -20.48 7.96
N GLU A 15 -13.12 -20.42 7.44
CA GLU A 15 -13.72 -19.19 6.91
C GLU A 15 -13.91 -18.15 8.02
N GLU A 16 -14.41 -18.55 9.20
CA GLU A 16 -14.53 -17.68 10.37
C GLU A 16 -13.16 -17.14 10.83
N MET A 17 -12.13 -18.00 10.86
CA MET A 17 -10.77 -17.55 11.18
C MET A 17 -10.23 -16.55 10.16
N LEU A 18 -10.46 -16.79 8.86
CA LEU A 18 -10.06 -15.87 7.79
C LEU A 18 -10.78 -14.51 7.91
N HIS A 19 -12.07 -14.52 8.25
CA HIS A 19 -12.83 -13.29 8.52
C HIS A 19 -12.24 -12.52 9.71
N LEU A 20 -11.99 -13.19 10.83
CA LEU A 20 -11.39 -12.57 12.01
C LEU A 20 -10.02 -11.96 11.72
N ILE A 21 -9.16 -12.68 10.99
CA ILE A 21 -7.84 -12.17 10.58
C ILE A 21 -7.99 -10.95 9.67
N THR A 22 -8.91 -11.01 8.70
CA THR A 22 -9.14 -9.92 7.74
C THR A 22 -9.66 -8.66 8.44
N ASP A 23 -10.61 -8.82 9.35
CA ASP A 23 -11.18 -7.71 10.13
C ASP A 23 -10.14 -7.09 11.05
N TYR A 24 -9.32 -7.91 11.72
CA TYR A 24 -8.22 -7.43 12.54
C TYR A 24 -7.19 -6.64 11.71
N MET A 25 -6.79 -7.19 10.55
CA MET A 25 -5.86 -6.52 9.64
C MET A 25 -6.40 -5.16 9.17
N ARG A 26 -7.70 -5.11 8.82
CA ARG A 26 -8.35 -3.89 8.35
C ARG A 26 -8.42 -2.84 9.45
N THR A 27 -8.88 -3.23 10.64
CA THR A 27 -9.12 -2.31 11.77
C THR A 27 -7.84 -1.84 12.45
N THR A 28 -6.76 -2.61 12.36
CA THR A 28 -5.47 -2.29 12.99
C THR A 28 -4.52 -1.68 11.96
N TYR A 29 -3.98 -2.51 11.06
CA TYR A 29 -2.89 -2.10 10.18
C TYR A 29 -3.33 -1.19 9.04
N VAL A 30 -4.46 -1.50 8.38
CA VAL A 30 -4.94 -0.65 7.27
C VAL A 30 -5.41 0.70 7.80
N SER A 31 -6.11 0.73 8.94
CA SER A 31 -6.51 1.98 9.59
C SER A 31 -5.32 2.83 10.04
N GLU A 32 -4.24 2.22 10.54
CA GLU A 32 -3.00 2.94 10.86
C GLU A 32 -2.34 3.55 9.63
N ILE A 33 -2.22 2.79 8.53
CA ILE A 33 -1.71 3.30 7.25
C ILE A 33 -2.57 4.47 6.76
N GLN A 34 -3.89 4.33 6.81
CA GLN A 34 -4.83 5.36 6.38
C GLN A 34 -4.71 6.62 7.23
N TYR A 35 -4.58 6.47 8.55
CA TYR A 35 -4.35 7.57 9.47
C TYR A 35 -3.04 8.31 9.12
N GLU A 36 -1.93 7.58 8.95
CA GLU A 36 -0.64 8.20 8.62
C GLU A 36 -0.62 8.88 7.25
N MET A 37 -1.38 8.34 6.28
CA MET A 37 -1.59 9.02 5.00
C MET A 37 -2.35 10.34 5.15
N GLN A 38 -3.31 10.42 6.06
CA GLN A 38 -4.10 11.65 6.30
C GLN A 38 -3.32 12.70 7.08
N THR A 39 -2.40 12.27 7.95
CA THR A 39 -1.52 13.16 8.72
C THR A 39 -0.23 13.51 7.97
N CYS A 40 0.03 12.88 6.82
CA CYS A 40 1.13 13.24 5.95
C CYS A 40 1.06 14.72 5.59
N THR A 41 2.22 15.38 5.61
CA THR A 41 2.29 16.76 5.15
C THR A 41 1.83 16.78 3.70
N PRO A 42 0.90 17.68 3.31
CA PRO A 42 0.44 17.76 1.93
C PRO A 42 1.65 17.82 1.00
N ILE A 43 1.69 16.94 0.01
CA ILE A 43 2.70 17.01 -1.04
C ILE A 43 2.45 18.34 -1.76
N GLN A 44 3.21 19.37 -1.39
CA GLN A 44 3.04 20.73 -1.92
C GLN A 44 3.23 20.74 -3.44
N GLU A 45 4.13 19.88 -3.94
CA GLU A 45 4.38 19.70 -5.36
C GLU A 45 4.67 18.23 -5.66
N MET A 46 4.04 17.73 -6.73
CA MET A 46 4.30 16.42 -7.28
C MET A 46 5.82 16.25 -7.57
N PRO A 47 6.42 15.06 -7.41
CA PRO A 47 7.83 14.86 -7.73
C PRO A 47 8.16 15.33 -9.16
N LYS A 48 9.34 15.92 -9.37
CA LYS A 48 9.75 16.47 -10.69
C LYS A 48 9.69 15.41 -11.78
N GLU A 49 10.03 14.17 -11.45
CA GLU A 49 9.94 13.00 -12.33
C GLU A 49 8.50 12.75 -12.77
N ALA A 50 7.56 12.75 -11.84
CA ALA A 50 6.14 12.62 -12.16
C ALA A 50 5.64 13.80 -12.99
N GLN A 51 5.99 15.05 -12.63
CA GLN A 51 5.60 16.23 -13.42
C GLN A 51 6.10 16.14 -14.86
N LEU A 52 7.35 15.69 -15.06
CA LEU A 52 7.93 15.48 -16.38
C LEU A 52 7.14 14.43 -17.17
N LEU A 53 6.85 13.27 -16.56
CA LEU A 53 6.04 12.24 -17.19
C LEU A 53 4.65 12.77 -17.57
N TRP A 54 3.99 13.51 -16.67
CA TRP A 54 2.70 14.14 -16.93
C TRP A 54 2.75 15.10 -18.13
N SER A 55 3.80 15.89 -18.23
CA SER A 55 4.00 16.81 -19.36
C SER A 55 4.27 16.13 -20.70
N LEU A 56 4.78 14.88 -20.68
CA LEU A 56 5.05 14.11 -21.89
C LEU A 56 3.81 13.39 -22.44
N ILE A 57 2.82 13.08 -21.59
CA ILE A 57 1.61 12.32 -21.97
C ILE A 57 0.89 12.86 -23.22
N PRO A 58 0.71 14.18 -23.41
CA PRO A 58 0.04 14.70 -24.60
C PRO A 58 0.78 14.41 -25.92
N PHE A 59 2.09 14.13 -25.85
CA PHE A 59 2.98 13.99 -27.01
C PHE A 59 3.33 12.54 -27.35
N VAL A 60 2.87 11.58 -26.56
CA VAL A 60 3.11 10.15 -26.81
C VAL A 60 1.92 9.49 -27.51
N PRO A 61 2.17 8.40 -28.28
CA PRO A 61 1.12 7.57 -28.85
C PRO A 61 0.13 7.06 -27.79
N GLU A 62 -1.14 6.88 -28.15
CA GLU A 62 -2.22 6.45 -27.24
C GLU A 62 -1.87 5.16 -26.49
N GLU A 63 -1.26 4.20 -27.19
CA GLU A 63 -0.82 2.93 -26.62
C GLU A 63 0.15 3.08 -25.44
N ASN A 64 0.88 4.20 -25.39
CA ASN A 64 1.89 4.46 -24.36
C ASN A 64 1.37 5.38 -23.24
N ARG A 65 0.21 6.02 -23.40
CA ARG A 65 -0.32 6.97 -22.40
C ARG A 65 -0.64 6.32 -21.06
N LYS A 66 -1.30 5.16 -21.09
CA LYS A 66 -1.68 4.45 -19.87
C LYS A 66 -0.46 4.02 -19.02
N PRO A 67 0.56 3.34 -19.59
CA PRO A 67 1.79 3.03 -18.85
C PRO A 67 2.50 4.27 -18.27
N LEU A 68 2.50 5.38 -19.00
CA LEU A 68 3.11 6.64 -18.54
C LEU A 68 2.35 7.28 -17.37
N LEU A 69 1.01 7.25 -17.41
CA LEU A 69 0.16 7.66 -16.29
C LEU A 69 0.42 6.81 -15.05
N GLU A 70 0.45 5.49 -15.20
CA GLU A 70 0.71 4.55 -14.10
C GLU A 70 2.09 4.79 -13.48
N LEU A 71 3.11 5.09 -14.30
CA LEU A 71 4.44 5.43 -13.82
C LEU A 71 4.46 6.77 -13.06
N ALA A 72 3.76 7.78 -13.57
CA ALA A 72 3.66 9.07 -12.90
C ALA A 72 2.91 8.97 -11.55
N GLU A 73 1.88 8.14 -11.47
CA GLU A 73 1.22 7.78 -10.21
C GLU A 73 2.17 7.07 -9.25
N LEU A 74 2.98 6.13 -9.73
CA LEU A 74 3.95 5.42 -8.90
C LEU A 74 4.89 6.40 -8.17
N PHE A 75 5.41 7.40 -8.89
CA PHE A 75 6.26 8.43 -8.29
C PHE A 75 5.55 9.28 -7.23
N LYS A 76 4.26 9.59 -7.44
CA LYS A 76 3.44 10.28 -6.43
C LYS A 76 3.30 9.42 -5.16
N TYR A 77 2.95 8.15 -5.31
CA TYR A 77 2.76 7.24 -4.18
C TYR A 77 4.07 6.91 -3.46
N GLU A 78 5.18 6.82 -4.20
CA GLU A 78 6.52 6.63 -3.63
C GLU A 78 6.91 7.75 -2.65
N GLN A 79 6.53 9.00 -2.93
CA GLN A 79 6.74 10.08 -1.96
C GLN A 79 5.91 9.92 -0.68
N ILE A 80 4.66 9.47 -0.81
CA ILE A 80 3.80 9.18 0.36
C ILE A 80 4.44 8.05 1.17
N ILE A 81 4.84 6.96 0.51
CA ILE A 81 5.49 5.80 1.13
C ILE A 81 6.73 6.23 1.91
N LYS A 82 7.61 7.07 1.32
CA LYS A 82 8.79 7.60 2.02
C LYS A 82 8.46 8.39 3.29
N GLN A 83 7.29 9.02 3.37
CA GLN A 83 6.88 9.77 4.56
C GLN A 83 6.21 8.89 5.63
N ILE A 84 5.39 7.92 5.23
CA ILE A 84 4.63 7.09 6.17
C ILE A 84 5.42 5.87 6.65
N MET A 85 6.28 5.30 5.82
CA MET A 85 7.02 4.07 6.12
C MET A 85 7.85 4.19 7.42
N PRO A 86 8.57 5.29 7.71
CA PRO A 86 9.30 5.46 8.97
C PRO A 86 8.39 5.52 10.20
N LYS A 87 7.10 5.82 10.03
CA LYS A 87 6.14 5.93 11.13
C LYS A 87 5.47 4.60 11.44
N ILE A 88 5.13 3.85 10.38
CA ILE A 88 4.50 2.52 10.48
C ILE A 88 5.55 1.45 10.82
N LEU A 89 6.80 1.64 10.37
CA LEU A 89 7.91 0.71 10.55
C LEU A 89 9.17 1.47 11.04
N PRO A 90 9.18 1.95 12.29
CA PRO A 90 10.25 2.82 12.81
C PRO A 90 11.61 2.15 12.94
N ASP A 91 11.65 0.81 13.00
CA ASP A 91 12.88 0.03 13.11
C ASP A 91 13.50 -0.32 11.76
N GLU A 92 12.84 0.02 10.64
CA GLU A 92 13.38 -0.23 9.31
C GLU A 92 14.28 0.94 8.85
N PRO A 93 15.42 0.65 8.19
CA PRO A 93 16.24 1.70 7.61
C PRO A 93 15.49 2.35 6.43
N THR A 94 14.92 3.54 6.66
CA THR A 94 14.23 4.33 5.63
C THR A 94 15.05 5.58 5.26
N GLY A 95 15.40 5.78 3.98
CA GLY A 95 15.98 7.05 3.50
C GLY A 95 17.28 6.98 2.68
N ALA A 96 18.08 8.05 2.69
CA ALA A 96 19.22 8.27 1.78
C ALA A 96 20.45 7.35 2.01
N GLY A 97 20.36 6.39 2.93
CA GLY A 97 21.34 5.31 3.14
C GLY A 97 20.68 3.92 3.19
N GLU A 98 19.44 3.81 2.71
CA GLU A 98 18.69 2.56 2.68
C GLU A 98 19.31 1.59 1.67
N GLU A 99 19.79 0.46 2.17
CA GLU A 99 20.19 -0.65 1.31
C GLU A 99 18.93 -1.23 0.67
N LEU A 100 18.97 -1.38 -0.66
CA LEU A 100 17.86 -1.88 -1.46
C LEU A 100 17.70 -3.39 -1.24
N THR A 101 17.13 -3.76 -0.09
CA THR A 101 16.86 -5.16 0.26
C THR A 101 15.55 -5.63 -0.38
N ILE A 102 15.45 -6.94 -0.67
CA ILE A 102 14.20 -7.55 -1.14
C ILE A 102 13.04 -7.22 -0.19
N LYS A 103 13.31 -7.22 1.11
CA LYS A 103 12.34 -6.87 2.15
C LYS A 103 11.79 -5.45 1.95
N ASN A 104 12.66 -4.45 1.78
CA ASN A 104 12.24 -3.08 1.55
C ASN A 104 11.42 -2.93 0.26
N ILE A 105 11.84 -3.61 -0.82
CA ILE A 105 11.10 -3.62 -2.08
C ILE A 105 9.68 -4.18 -1.86
N VAL A 106 9.57 -5.34 -1.18
CA VAL A 106 8.27 -5.97 -0.90
C VAL A 106 7.39 -5.06 -0.05
N ILE A 107 7.93 -4.44 1.01
CA ILE A 107 7.18 -3.50 1.85
C ILE A 107 6.66 -2.33 1.03
N ARG A 108 7.51 -1.70 0.22
CA ARG A 108 7.13 -0.55 -0.61
C ARG A 108 6.05 -0.91 -1.63
N VAL A 109 6.14 -2.10 -2.25
CA VAL A 109 5.11 -2.60 -3.19
C VAL A 109 3.78 -2.87 -2.47
N LEU A 110 3.82 -3.46 -1.28
CA LEU A 110 2.61 -3.70 -0.47
C LEU A 110 1.96 -2.38 -0.06
N LEU A 111 2.74 -1.42 0.44
CA LEU A 111 2.25 -0.09 0.79
C LEU A 111 1.66 0.61 -0.42
N TYR A 112 2.35 0.61 -1.57
CA TYR A 112 1.79 1.14 -2.82
C TYR A 112 0.42 0.56 -3.14
N LYS A 113 0.28 -0.77 -3.04
CA LYS A 113 -0.98 -1.44 -3.36
C LYS A 113 -2.08 -1.05 -2.38
N ILE A 114 -1.80 -1.05 -1.07
CA ILE A 114 -2.77 -0.64 -0.03
C ILE A 114 -3.21 0.81 -0.24
N ILE A 115 -2.24 1.73 -0.39
CA ILE A 115 -2.50 3.16 -0.59
C ILE A 115 -3.32 3.40 -1.85
N LYS A 116 -3.03 2.69 -2.94
CA LYS A 116 -3.76 2.82 -4.20
C LYS A 116 -5.23 2.38 -4.04
N GLU A 117 -5.48 1.25 -3.38
CA GLU A 117 -6.85 0.79 -3.11
C GLU A 117 -7.62 1.75 -2.19
N LEU A 118 -6.94 2.34 -1.19
CA LEU A 118 -7.54 3.32 -0.29
C LEU A 118 -7.92 4.64 -0.99
N ASN A 119 -7.22 5.03 -2.06
CA ASN A 119 -7.52 6.24 -2.85
C ASN A 119 -8.46 5.99 -4.05
N ALA A 120 -8.79 4.73 -4.35
CA ALA A 120 -9.69 4.36 -5.43
C ALA A 120 -11.18 4.33 -5.00
N ASN A 121 -11.43 4.36 -3.68
CA ASN A 121 -12.76 4.42 -3.05
C ASN A 121 -13.05 5.82 -2.52
#